data_AF-A0A2K0VWL8-F1
#
_entry.id   AF-A0A2K0VWL8-F1
#
_cell.length_a   1.000
_cell.length_b   1.000
_cell.length_c   1.000
_cell.angle_alpha   90.00
_cell.angle_beta   90.00
_cell.angle_gamma   90.00
#
_symmetry.space_group_name_H-M   'P 1'
#
loop_
_entity.id
_entity.type
_entity.pdbx_description
1 polymer ?
#
loop_
_entity_poly.entity_id
_entity_poly.type
_entity_poly.pdbx_seq_one_letter_code
_entity_poly.pdbx_strand_id
1 'polypeptide(L)'
;MGKSVLVLEARDRIGGKVFDVEVKDGNSHKVEAGAEFVCKNHKRLLALANDLDIKTFPTYIEGNMLVWIPGQGPLLYDPVKTQGLPTLSEEDIAILADITAQFNDMASEIDVHQPWTHPKAKEWDRPILSS
;
A
#
# COMPACT_ATOMS: atom_id res chain seq x y z
N MET A 1 11.15 28.70 13.53
CA MET A 1 11.63 27.76 14.57
C MET A 1 11.54 28.44 15.94
N GLY A 2 11.50 27.66 17.03
CA GLY A 2 11.56 28.17 18.41
C GLY A 2 10.23 28.20 19.18
N LYS A 3 9.33 27.23 18.99
CA LYS A 3 8.11 27.10 19.80
C LYS A 3 8.29 25.99 20.83
N SER A 4 7.77 26.20 22.05
CA SER A 4 7.59 25.12 23.02
C SER A 4 6.42 24.25 22.55
N VAL A 5 6.59 22.93 22.60
CA VAL A 5 5.60 21.94 22.13
C VAL A 5 5.39 20.90 23.21
N LEU A 6 4.13 20.57 23.48
CA LEU A 6 3.71 19.44 24.30
C LEU A 6 2.96 18.44 23.42
N VAL A 7 3.33 17.17 23.47
CA VAL A 7 2.65 16.07 22.76
C VAL A 7 1.90 15.24 23.78
N LEU A 8 0.59 15.07 23.58
CA LEU A 8 -0.28 14.24 24.42
C LEU A 8 -0.64 12.96 23.65
N GLU A 9 -0.21 11.81 24.15
CA GLU A 9 -0.51 10.49 23.60
C GLU A 9 -1.43 9.74 24.56
N ALA A 10 -2.46 9.09 24.01
CA ALA A 10 -3.46 8.37 24.80
C ALA A 10 -2.99 6.97 25.22
N ARG A 11 -2.10 6.37 24.42
CA ARG A 11 -1.48 5.07 24.71
C ARG A 11 -0.24 5.23 25.58
N ASP A 12 0.26 4.09 26.05
CA ASP A 12 1.56 3.92 26.68
C ASP A 12 2.74 3.90 25.68
N ARG A 13 2.46 4.08 24.39
CA ARG A 13 3.45 4.09 23.31
C ARG A 13 3.10 5.12 22.23
N ILE A 14 4.13 5.59 21.54
CA ILE A 14 3.99 6.38 20.31
C ILE A 14 3.73 5.48 19.08
N GLY A 15 3.54 6.11 17.91
CA GLY A 15 3.51 5.46 16.60
C GLY A 15 2.11 5.20 16.03
N GLY A 16 1.07 5.18 16.88
CA GLY A 16 -0.31 5.00 16.43
C GLY A 16 -0.51 3.68 15.66
N LYS A 17 -0.78 3.78 14.35
CA LYS A 17 -0.94 2.63 13.44
C LYS A 17 0.38 1.98 13.00
N VAL A 18 1.53 2.58 13.34
CA VAL A 18 2.85 1.98 13.21
C VAL A 18 3.19 1.33 14.56
N PHE A 19 3.52 0.04 14.56
CA PHE A 19 3.74 -0.71 15.79
C PHE A 19 4.63 -1.93 15.56
N ASP A 20 5.73 -2.00 16.29
CA ASP A 20 6.62 -3.17 16.30
C ASP A 20 6.33 -4.02 17.52
N VAL A 21 6.36 -5.35 17.35
CA VAL A 21 6.29 -6.33 18.44
C VAL A 21 7.55 -7.16 18.47
N GLU A 22 8.03 -7.48 19.67
CA GLU A 22 9.18 -8.35 19.86
C GLU A 22 8.80 -9.81 19.63
N VAL A 23 9.63 -10.51 18.85
CA VAL A 23 9.52 -11.95 18.63
C VAL A 23 10.18 -12.67 19.80
N LYS A 24 9.48 -13.65 20.37
CA LYS A 24 9.99 -14.48 21.48
C LYS A 24 10.91 -15.60 20.97
N ASP A 25 11.91 -15.25 20.18
CA ASP A 25 12.88 -16.19 19.59
C ASP A 25 14.27 -16.15 20.26
N GLY A 26 14.44 -15.31 21.28
CA GLY A 26 15.69 -15.16 22.02
C GLY A 26 16.71 -14.23 21.35
N ASN A 27 16.39 -13.61 20.21
CA ASN A 27 17.29 -12.75 19.45
C ASN A 27 16.84 -11.28 19.36
N SER A 28 15.85 -10.88 20.19
CA SER A 28 15.26 -9.53 20.20
C SER A 28 14.82 -9.02 18.83
N HIS A 29 14.46 -9.94 17.93
CA HIS A 29 13.90 -9.57 16.64
C HIS A 29 12.56 -8.87 16.82
N LYS A 30 12.23 -8.00 15.88
CA LYS A 30 10.95 -7.31 15.83
C LYS A 30 10.22 -7.67 14.55
N VAL A 31 8.90 -7.63 14.62
CA VAL A 31 8.01 -7.68 13.46
C VAL A 31 6.99 -6.56 13.56
N GLU A 32 6.60 -6.03 12.41
CA GLU A 32 5.64 -4.96 12.28
C GLU A 32 4.22 -5.52 12.42
N ALA A 33 3.53 -5.15 13.50
CA ALA A 33 2.12 -5.47 13.74
C ALA A 33 1.18 -4.34 13.26
N GLY A 34 1.67 -3.45 12.39
CA GLY A 34 0.98 -2.27 11.90
C GLY A 34 1.40 -1.90 10.49
N ALA A 35 1.43 -0.60 10.16
CA ALA A 35 1.92 -0.14 8.88
C ALA A 35 3.44 -0.39 8.74
N GLU A 36 3.84 -0.98 7.61
CA GLU A 36 5.20 -1.48 7.37
C GLU A 36 5.77 -0.96 6.04
N PHE A 37 5.00 -1.04 4.95
CA PHE A 37 5.53 -0.82 3.60
C PHE A 37 5.67 0.66 3.21
N VAL A 38 6.78 0.96 2.53
CA VAL A 38 7.04 2.24 1.88
C VAL A 38 7.50 2.02 0.43
N CYS A 39 7.24 2.99 -0.45
CA CYS A 39 7.69 2.93 -1.84
C CYS A 39 8.40 4.23 -2.25
N LYS A 40 9.08 4.21 -3.40
CA LYS A 40 9.85 5.35 -3.94
C LYS A 40 9.07 6.66 -4.06
N ASN A 41 7.74 6.60 -4.16
CA ASN A 41 6.89 7.79 -4.26
C ASN A 41 6.65 8.47 -2.90
N HIS A 42 6.91 7.80 -1.76
CA HIS A 42 6.74 8.33 -0.41
C HIS A 42 7.89 9.24 0.03
N LYS A 43 8.17 10.28 -0.77
CA LYS A 43 9.36 11.14 -0.63
C LYS A 43 9.55 11.74 0.78
N ARG A 44 8.48 12.24 1.40
CA ARG A 44 8.55 12.87 2.73
C ARG A 44 8.90 11.87 3.84
N LEU A 45 8.32 10.67 3.77
CA LEU A 45 8.57 9.62 4.74
C LEU A 45 10.00 9.07 4.62
N LEU A 46 10.46 8.85 3.39
CA LEU A 46 11.83 8.41 3.12
C LEU A 46 12.88 9.46 3.51
N ALA A 47 12.60 10.75 3.31
CA ALA A 47 13.46 11.82 3.78
C ALA A 47 13.56 11.86 5.31
N LEU A 48 12.43 11.74 6.01
CA LEU A 48 12.41 11.68 7.48
C LEU A 48 13.15 10.44 8.01
N ALA A 49 12.98 9.28 7.37
CA ALA A 49 13.72 8.07 7.75
C ALA A 49 15.24 8.28 7.60
N ASN A 50 15.68 8.90 6.50
CA ASN A 50 17.09 9.25 6.30
C ASN A 50 17.62 10.23 7.36
N ASP A 51 16.84 11.26 7.70
CA ASP A 51 17.24 12.24 8.74
C ASP A 51 17.37 11.60 10.13
N LEU A 52 16.68 10.48 10.36
CA LEU A 52 16.71 9.69 11.60
C LEU A 52 17.65 8.48 11.53
N ASP A 53 18.42 8.30 10.44
CA ASP A 53 19.28 7.13 10.17
C ASP A 53 18.52 5.77 10.23
N ILE A 54 17.25 5.78 9.85
CA ILE A 54 16.42 4.57 9.74
C ILE A 54 16.58 3.98 8.35
N LYS A 55 17.01 2.72 8.30
CA LYS A 55 17.24 1.98 7.05
C LYS A 55 15.97 1.25 6.59
N THR A 56 15.78 1.21 5.28
CA THR A 56 14.80 0.33 4.64
C THR A 56 15.50 -0.85 3.98
N PHE A 57 14.78 -1.95 3.79
CA PHE A 57 15.21 -3.09 2.99
C PHE A 57 14.11 -3.48 2.00
N PRO A 58 14.45 -4.08 0.85
CA PRO A 58 13.44 -4.52 -0.11
C PRO A 58 12.65 -5.71 0.45
N THR A 59 11.35 -5.74 0.17
CA THR A 59 10.53 -6.94 0.41
C THR A 59 11.07 -8.10 -0.43
N TYR A 60 11.19 -9.27 0.18
CA TYR A 60 11.64 -10.48 -0.50
C TYR A 60 10.60 -10.94 -1.53
N ILE A 61 10.98 -10.95 -2.81
CA ILE A 61 10.11 -11.30 -3.94
C ILE A 61 10.74 -12.36 -4.87
N GLU A 62 11.83 -12.99 -4.46
CA GLU A 62 12.47 -14.03 -5.27
C GLU A 62 11.69 -15.34 -5.18
N GLY A 63 11.58 -16.03 -6.32
CA GLY A 63 10.79 -17.27 -6.44
C GLY A 63 9.40 -17.04 -7.02
N ASN A 64 8.53 -18.04 -6.88
CA ASN A 64 7.17 -17.95 -7.39
C ASN A 64 6.21 -17.42 -6.32
N MET A 65 5.36 -16.46 -6.67
CA MET A 65 4.16 -16.14 -5.91
C MET A 65 3.06 -17.15 -6.22
N LEU A 66 2.14 -17.33 -5.27
CA LEU A 66 0.98 -18.20 -5.39
C LEU A 66 -0.29 -17.36 -5.35
N VAL A 67 -1.13 -17.49 -6.38
CA VAL A 67 -2.52 -17.07 -6.32
C VAL A 67 -3.40 -18.30 -6.22
N TRP A 68 -4.38 -18.29 -5.32
CA TRP A 68 -5.38 -19.33 -5.23
C TRP A 68 -6.69 -18.82 -5.81
N ILE A 69 -7.15 -19.46 -6.89
CA ILE A 69 -8.39 -19.08 -7.57
C ILE A 69 -9.44 -20.17 -7.29
N PRO A 70 -10.60 -19.82 -6.68
CA PRO A 70 -11.68 -20.77 -6.47
C PRO A 70 -12.04 -21.50 -7.76
N GLY A 71 -12.07 -22.83 -7.73
CA GLY A 71 -12.42 -23.68 -8.89
C GLY A 71 -11.29 -23.92 -9.89
N GLN A 72 -10.19 -23.15 -9.86
CA GLN A 72 -9.00 -23.40 -10.69
C GLN A 72 -7.82 -23.97 -9.87
N GLY A 73 -7.76 -23.67 -8.58
CA GLY A 73 -6.70 -24.12 -7.68
C GLY A 73 -5.51 -23.15 -7.61
N PRO A 74 -4.33 -23.61 -7.12
CA PRO A 74 -3.16 -22.78 -6.99
C PRO A 74 -2.47 -22.54 -8.35
N LEU A 75 -2.17 -21.28 -8.66
CA LEU A 75 -1.33 -20.87 -9.77
C LEU A 75 -0.05 -20.24 -9.24
N LEU A 76 1.09 -20.75 -9.71
CA LEU A 76 2.41 -20.20 -9.41
C LEU A 76 2.88 -19.30 -10.55
N TYR A 77 3.48 -18.17 -10.22
CA TYR A 77 4.03 -17.24 -11.20
C TYR A 77 5.25 -16.49 -10.65
N ASP A 78 6.15 -16.10 -11.54
CA ASP A 78 7.34 -15.30 -11.20
C ASP A 78 6.96 -13.81 -11.20
N PRO A 79 6.89 -13.16 -10.03
CA PRO A 79 6.37 -11.79 -9.91
C PRO A 79 7.28 -10.75 -10.55
N VAL A 80 8.58 -11.05 -10.70
CA VAL A 80 9.53 -10.14 -11.32
C VAL A 80 9.32 -10.12 -12.83
N LYS A 81 9.14 -11.30 -13.44
CA LYS A 81 8.91 -11.42 -14.89
C LYS A 81 7.54 -10.90 -15.32
N THR A 82 6.52 -11.07 -14.47
CA THR A 82 5.14 -10.70 -14.79
C THR A 82 4.71 -9.36 -14.21
N GLN A 83 5.64 -8.59 -13.64
CA GLN A 83 5.37 -7.30 -12.99
C GLN A 83 4.28 -7.39 -11.90
N GLY A 84 4.28 -8.50 -11.15
CA GLY A 84 3.38 -8.73 -10.03
C GLY A 84 2.00 -9.30 -10.39
N LEU A 85 1.71 -9.54 -11.66
CA LEU A 85 0.43 -10.14 -12.09
C LEU A 85 0.57 -11.66 -12.27
N PRO A 86 -0.45 -12.47 -11.90
CA PRO A 86 -0.49 -13.87 -12.28
C PRO A 86 -0.55 -14.04 -13.80
N THR A 87 -0.29 -15.24 -14.31
CA THR A 87 -0.49 -15.54 -15.73
C THR A 87 -1.98 -15.43 -16.06
N LEU A 88 -2.31 -14.51 -16.97
CA LEU A 88 -3.67 -14.21 -17.40
C LEU A 88 -3.80 -14.45 -18.91
N SER A 89 -5.03 -14.67 -19.38
CA SER A 89 -5.30 -14.72 -20.82
C SER A 89 -5.11 -13.33 -21.46
N GLU A 90 -4.87 -13.29 -22.78
CA GLU A 90 -4.78 -12.00 -23.49
C GLU A 90 -6.07 -11.18 -23.37
N GLU A 91 -7.22 -11.85 -23.31
CA GLU A 91 -8.53 -11.24 -23.09
C GLU A 91 -8.61 -10.58 -21.70
N ASP A 92 -8.22 -11.31 -20.64
CA ASP A 92 -8.22 -10.77 -19.28
C ASP A 92 -7.24 -9.60 -19.11
N ILE A 93 -6.08 -9.66 -19.78
CA ILE A 93 -5.11 -8.57 -19.79
C ILE A 93 -5.71 -7.32 -20.45
N ALA A 94 -6.42 -7.47 -21.57
CA ALA A 94 -7.08 -6.36 -22.24
C ALA A 94 -8.18 -5.74 -21.37
N ILE A 95 -8.98 -6.55 -20.69
CA ILE A 95 -10.01 -6.09 -19.75
C ILE A 95 -9.38 -5.32 -18.58
N LEU A 96 -8.33 -5.87 -17.96
CA LEU A 96 -7.64 -5.19 -16.86
C LEU A 96 -7.02 -3.86 -17.30
N ALA A 97 -6.46 -3.80 -18.51
CA ALA A 97 -5.90 -2.58 -19.06
C ALA A 97 -6.98 -1.51 -19.26
N ASP A 98 -8.14 -1.88 -19.81
CA ASP A 98 -9.28 -0.98 -20.01
C ASP A 98 -9.83 -0.45 -18.67
N ILE A 99 -10.06 -1.34 -17.71
CA ILE A 99 -10.52 -0.96 -16.36
C ILE A 99 -9.50 -0.03 -15.68
N THR A 100 -8.22 -0.35 -15.76
CA THR A 100 -7.15 0.47 -15.17
C THR A 100 -7.10 1.86 -15.81
N ALA A 101 -7.26 1.95 -17.14
CA ALA A 101 -7.33 3.23 -17.83
C ALA A 101 -8.52 4.06 -17.37
N GLN A 102 -9.72 3.47 -17.31
CA GLN A 102 -10.93 4.16 -16.82
C GLN A 102 -10.77 4.69 -15.39
N PHE A 103 -10.21 3.88 -14.46
CA PHE A 103 -9.96 4.33 -13.09
C PHE A 103 -8.94 5.48 -13.03
N ASN A 104 -7.88 5.41 -13.84
CA ASN A 104 -6.88 6.47 -13.89
C ASN A 104 -7.45 7.77 -14.47
N ASP A 105 -8.28 7.69 -15.52
CA ASP A 105 -8.95 8.85 -16.10
C ASP A 105 -9.87 9.49 -15.06
N MET A 106 -10.72 8.71 -14.39
CA MET A 106 -11.57 9.18 -13.29
C MET A 106 -10.76 9.82 -12.16
N ALA A 107 -9.66 9.19 -11.72
CA ALA A 107 -8.81 9.72 -10.66
C ALA A 107 -8.10 11.02 -11.07
N SER A 108 -7.77 11.17 -12.36
CA SER A 108 -7.09 12.37 -12.88
C SER A 108 -7.96 13.63 -12.84
N GLU A 109 -9.29 13.47 -12.83
CA GLU A 109 -10.26 14.57 -12.74
C GLU A 109 -10.44 15.10 -11.30
N ILE A 110 -9.94 14.38 -10.29
CA ILE A 110 -10.17 14.68 -8.88
C ILE A 110 -9.08 15.60 -8.33
N ASP A 111 -9.47 16.77 -7.81
CA ASP A 111 -8.60 17.57 -6.94
C ASP A 111 -8.33 16.82 -5.64
N VAL A 112 -7.09 16.39 -5.44
CA VAL A 112 -6.63 15.63 -4.26
C VAL A 112 -6.81 16.38 -2.94
N HIS A 113 -6.93 17.71 -2.97
CA HIS A 113 -7.15 18.53 -1.78
C HIS A 113 -8.63 18.82 -1.52
N GLN A 114 -9.47 18.71 -2.54
CA GLN A 114 -10.90 19.01 -2.48
C GLN A 114 -11.73 17.99 -3.28
N PRO A 115 -11.61 16.67 -3.02
CA PRO A 115 -12.26 15.66 -3.86
C PRO A 115 -13.79 15.80 -3.89
N TRP A 116 -14.39 16.33 -2.84
CA TRP A 116 -15.83 16.59 -2.74
C TRP A 116 -16.36 17.68 -3.67
N THR A 117 -15.49 18.49 -4.31
CA THR A 117 -15.93 19.53 -5.26
C THR A 117 -16.08 19.02 -6.68
N HIS A 118 -15.66 17.79 -6.98
CA HIS A 118 -15.80 17.21 -8.30
C HIS A 118 -17.29 17.19 -8.73
N PRO A 119 -17.65 17.54 -9.99
CA PRO A 119 -19.05 17.56 -10.43
C PRO A 119 -19.81 16.25 -10.21
N LYS A 120 -19.08 15.12 -10.27
CA LYS A 120 -19.62 13.77 -10.01
C LYS A 120 -19.39 13.26 -8.58
N ALA A 121 -18.90 14.08 -7.64
CA ALA A 121 -18.55 13.62 -6.29
C ALA A 121 -19.70 12.89 -5.60
N LYS A 122 -20.93 13.44 -5.64
CA LYS A 122 -22.11 12.77 -5.06
C LYS A 122 -22.46 11.45 -5.74
N GLU A 123 -22.24 11.35 -7.05
CA GLU A 123 -22.51 10.13 -7.81
C GLU A 123 -21.49 9.06 -7.47
N TRP A 124 -20.20 9.41 -7.43
CA TRP A 124 -19.09 8.49 -7.17
C TRP A 124 -18.94 8.09 -5.70
N ASP A 125 -19.40 8.92 -4.76
CA ASP A 125 -19.38 8.64 -3.30
C ASP A 125 -20.62 7.87 -2.83
N ARG A 126 -21.64 7.72 -3.69
CA ARG A 126 -22.86 6.98 -3.38
C ARG A 126 -22.72 5.45 -3.43
N PRO A 127 -22.10 4.83 -4.46
CA PRO A 127 -21.94 3.39 -4.51
C PRO A 127 -20.98 2.91 -3.41
N ILE A 128 -21.29 1.72 -2.88
CA ILE A 128 -20.34 0.94 -2.08
C ILE A 128 -19.50 0.10 -3.04
N LEU A 129 -18.27 -0.26 -2.68
CA LEU A 129 -17.31 -0.98 -3.54
C LEU A 129 -17.82 -2.33 -4.12
N SER A 130 -19.01 -2.79 -3.73
CA SER A 130 -19.64 -4.04 -4.16
C SER A 130 -20.77 -3.87 -5.19
N SER A 131 -21.02 -2.66 -5.69
CA SER A 131 -22.05 -2.37 -6.71
C SER A 131 -21.42 -1.92 -8.02
#